data_AF-A0A954YAF6-F1
#
_entry.id   AF-A0A954YAF6-F1
#
_cell.length_a   1.000
_cell.length_b   1.000
_cell.length_c   1.000
_cell.angle_alpha   90.00
_cell.angle_beta   90.00
_cell.angle_gamma   90.00
#
_symmetry.space_group_name_H-M   'P 1'
#
loop_
_entity.id
_entity.type
_entity.pdbx_description
1 polymer ?
#
loop_
_entity_poly.entity_id
_entity_poly.type
_entity_poly.pdbx_seq_one_letter_code
_entity_poly.pdbx_strand_id
1 'polypeptide(L)'
;VFQSGNYIDPDDAPGGAPADGVLDGADTGWNMFRINNQTDQTLTQMPTAFSTPPVTTQTAPDAYSQVRDFAGNWWWNRDSIDSRVIGNLTNFTGVTIGAASPVASELNGVLTAPLQSHAPGYDTDGDAMPDDWETAHGLNPASPGDWNLDFDNDGYINLIEFINELGEFPAPAPIVFDGAASQRYADILNWKTDDSGASAGTNWQPSKYDTAVVHSGVVTVDSVGQHAGVLNIAPSASDNAQVSVAGGWLMVEQKVNVGSTSGLGVLTLTPSGTLLSPLTAVQGLGELNGTGELIGDLINAGAVSPGASIGSIEVSGDYDDKFNSRLTIELSSTSSFDTLHIGGQASLTGALELVLLEEYSPEIGDQFEFLTATGGVTGAFATTAGELPALEGGLGWEIVYGGSSVVLTVVSAGLPGDYNSDGVVDAADYTVWRDGGSPDSSQAGYQLWRDNYGASQSTAAQRSSPVPEPAAALLVIAILMAARDGRRHTTARESAVSHDSVGE
;
A
#
# COMPACT_ATOMS: atom_id res chain seq x y z
N VAL A 1 -11.16 -45.07 23.29
CA VAL A 1 -11.88 -43.92 22.71
C VAL A 1 -11.94 -42.82 23.74
N PHE A 2 -11.61 -41.59 23.37
CA PHE A 2 -11.89 -40.40 24.18
C PHE A 2 -13.02 -39.63 23.50
N GLN A 3 -13.91 -39.03 24.26
CA GLN A 3 -14.97 -38.17 23.76
C GLN A 3 -15.35 -37.14 24.83
N SER A 4 -15.67 -35.92 24.42
CA SER A 4 -16.08 -34.83 25.31
C SER A 4 -16.83 -33.79 24.49
N GLY A 5 -18.00 -33.35 24.95
CA GLY A 5 -18.77 -32.28 24.31
C GLY A 5 -19.33 -32.63 22.93
N ASN A 6 -19.56 -33.91 22.65
CA ASN A 6 -20.22 -34.34 21.41
C ASN A 6 -21.73 -34.24 21.57
N TYR A 7 -22.35 -33.39 20.75
CA TYR A 7 -23.80 -33.30 20.65
C TYR A 7 -24.25 -33.98 19.36
N ILE A 8 -25.34 -34.73 19.44
CA ILE A 8 -26.02 -35.31 18.28
C ILE A 8 -27.42 -34.75 18.26
N ASP A 9 -27.89 -34.38 17.07
CA ASP A 9 -29.30 -34.09 16.87
C ASP A 9 -30.12 -35.40 16.99
N PRO A 10 -30.85 -35.62 18.10
CA PRO A 10 -31.32 -36.95 18.48
C PRO A 10 -32.60 -37.39 17.76
N ASP A 11 -33.23 -36.50 17.01
CA ASP A 11 -34.50 -36.69 16.32
C ASP A 11 -34.37 -37.51 15.00
N ASP A 12 -33.15 -37.83 14.56
CA ASP A 12 -32.91 -38.78 13.44
C ASP A 12 -32.73 -40.25 13.89
N ALA A 13 -33.13 -40.60 15.12
CA ALA A 13 -33.14 -41.98 15.58
C ALA A 13 -34.24 -42.79 14.86
N PRO A 14 -33.99 -44.05 14.43
CA PRO A 14 -35.03 -44.90 13.83
C PRO A 14 -36.24 -45.07 14.78
N GLY A 15 -37.36 -44.42 14.47
CA GLY A 15 -38.58 -44.40 15.29
C GLY A 15 -38.79 -43.15 16.16
N GLY A 16 -37.95 -42.11 16.02
CA GLY A 16 -38.09 -40.79 16.63
C GLY A 16 -39.14 -39.90 15.95
N ALA A 17 -39.43 -38.75 16.58
CA ALA A 17 -40.25 -37.69 15.98
C ALA A 17 -39.58 -37.19 14.68
N PRO A 18 -40.33 -36.65 13.70
CA PRO A 18 -39.72 -36.03 12.53
C PRO A 18 -38.73 -34.95 12.97
N ALA A 19 -37.63 -34.80 12.24
CA ALA A 19 -36.68 -33.72 12.46
C ALA A 19 -37.44 -32.40 12.66
N ASP A 20 -37.31 -31.77 13.82
CA ASP A 20 -38.10 -30.58 14.14
C ASP A 20 -37.51 -29.31 13.52
N GLY A 21 -36.34 -29.46 12.85
CA GLY A 21 -35.61 -28.43 12.15
C GLY A 21 -34.82 -27.52 13.10
N VAL A 22 -34.70 -27.89 14.38
CA VAL A 22 -33.97 -27.15 15.40
C VAL A 22 -32.68 -27.89 15.73
N LEU A 23 -31.53 -27.30 15.38
CA LEU A 23 -30.20 -27.82 15.72
C LEU A 23 -29.89 -27.62 17.22
N ASP A 24 -30.68 -28.22 18.11
CA ASP A 24 -30.59 -28.02 19.55
C ASP A 24 -29.55 -28.92 20.24
N GLY A 25 -29.15 -30.01 19.58
CA GLY A 25 -28.06 -30.91 19.97
C GLY A 25 -28.28 -31.55 21.34
N ALA A 26 -28.39 -32.88 21.39
CA ALA A 26 -28.41 -33.62 22.65
C ALA A 26 -27.06 -34.28 22.96
N ASP A 27 -26.56 -34.06 24.17
CA ASP A 27 -25.49 -34.88 24.73
C ASP A 27 -26.07 -36.26 25.08
N THR A 28 -25.87 -37.22 24.18
CA THR A 28 -26.29 -38.62 24.40
C THR A 28 -25.26 -39.42 25.21
N GLY A 29 -24.20 -38.77 25.70
CA GLY A 29 -23.08 -39.39 26.37
C GLY A 29 -22.42 -40.44 25.48
N TRP A 30 -22.23 -41.65 26.00
CA TRP A 30 -21.59 -42.74 25.26
C TRP A 30 -22.54 -43.51 24.34
N ASN A 31 -23.84 -43.19 24.32
CA ASN A 31 -24.84 -43.88 23.51
C ASN A 31 -24.66 -43.69 21.99
N MET A 32 -23.85 -42.70 21.60
CA MET A 32 -23.46 -42.43 20.22
C MET A 32 -22.50 -43.50 19.65
N PHE A 33 -21.69 -44.14 20.49
CA PHE A 33 -20.70 -45.11 20.02
C PHE A 33 -21.30 -46.52 20.00
N ARG A 34 -21.85 -46.91 18.84
CA ARG A 34 -22.45 -48.24 18.63
C ARG A 34 -21.57 -49.08 17.70
N ILE A 35 -21.37 -50.35 18.05
CA ILE A 35 -20.79 -51.36 17.15
C ILE A 35 -21.89 -52.37 16.84
N ASN A 36 -22.14 -52.65 15.55
CA ASN A 36 -23.20 -53.56 15.11
C ASN A 36 -24.61 -53.23 15.66
N ASN A 37 -24.93 -51.93 15.79
CA ASN A 37 -26.19 -51.45 16.40
C ASN A 37 -26.45 -51.91 17.85
N GLN A 38 -25.42 -52.37 18.56
CA GLN A 38 -25.51 -52.72 19.98
C GLN A 38 -24.92 -51.60 20.83
N THR A 39 -25.65 -51.23 21.88
CA THR A 39 -25.25 -50.23 22.88
C THR A 39 -24.37 -50.80 23.99
N ASP A 40 -24.29 -52.14 24.08
CA ASP A 40 -23.68 -52.89 25.19
C ASP A 40 -22.25 -53.40 24.88
N GLN A 41 -21.47 -52.65 24.11
CA GLN A 41 -20.08 -53.03 23.84
C GLN A 41 -19.09 -52.20 24.67
N THR A 42 -18.16 -52.90 25.32
CA THR A 42 -17.12 -52.31 26.17
C THR A 42 -16.07 -51.59 25.34
N LEU A 43 -16.33 -50.34 24.98
CA LEU A 43 -15.27 -49.43 24.53
C LEU A 43 -14.41 -49.08 25.73
N THR A 44 -13.09 -49.25 25.60
CA THR A 44 -12.15 -48.71 26.59
C THR A 44 -12.20 -47.19 26.51
N GLN A 45 -12.87 -46.57 27.47
CA GLN A 45 -12.95 -45.12 27.63
C GLN A 45 -11.61 -44.62 28.15
N MET A 46 -11.01 -43.68 27.43
CA MET A 46 -9.79 -43.02 27.88
C MET A 46 -10.16 -41.78 28.69
N PRO A 47 -9.50 -41.52 29.82
CA PRO A 47 -9.82 -40.36 30.67
C PRO A 47 -9.37 -39.03 30.05
N THR A 48 -8.48 -39.08 29.06
CA THR A 48 -7.91 -37.90 28.37
C THR A 48 -7.84 -38.14 26.87
N ALA A 49 -7.88 -37.04 26.10
CA ALA A 49 -7.66 -37.06 24.66
C ALA A 49 -6.30 -37.66 24.31
N PHE A 50 -6.24 -38.33 23.17
CA PHE A 50 -4.95 -38.68 22.58
C PHE A 50 -4.27 -37.41 22.07
N SER A 51 -2.95 -37.35 22.18
CA SER A 51 -2.19 -36.27 21.55
C SER A 51 -2.36 -36.36 20.04
N THR A 52 -2.87 -35.29 19.43
CA THR A 52 -2.98 -35.12 17.99
C THR A 52 -2.30 -33.82 17.59
N PRO A 53 -1.84 -33.68 16.34
CA PRO A 53 -1.53 -32.36 15.80
C PRO A 53 -2.72 -31.41 16.02
N PRO A 54 -2.47 -30.13 16.33
CA PRO A 54 -3.53 -29.15 16.41
C PRO A 54 -4.25 -29.07 15.06
N VAL A 55 -5.57 -28.94 15.10
CA VAL A 55 -6.41 -28.72 13.93
C VAL A 55 -7.28 -27.50 14.18
N THR A 56 -7.62 -26.80 13.10
CA THR A 56 -8.59 -25.71 13.10
C THR A 56 -9.94 -26.23 13.55
N THR A 57 -10.56 -25.60 14.55
CA THR A 57 -11.88 -26.01 15.03
C THR A 57 -12.83 -24.83 15.07
N GLN A 58 -14.04 -24.99 14.56
CA GLN A 58 -15.03 -23.91 14.52
C GLN A 58 -16.18 -24.23 15.46
N THR A 59 -16.95 -23.21 15.87
CA THR A 59 -18.24 -23.49 16.50
C THR A 59 -19.15 -24.18 15.48
N ALA A 60 -20.10 -25.01 15.94
CA ALA A 60 -21.02 -25.70 15.04
C ALA A 60 -21.81 -24.73 14.12
N PRO A 61 -22.32 -23.57 14.62
CA PRO A 61 -22.96 -22.57 13.76
C PRO A 61 -22.04 -21.97 12.68
N ASP A 62 -20.77 -21.69 13.01
CA ASP A 62 -19.82 -21.11 12.06
C ASP A 62 -19.43 -22.13 10.99
N ALA A 63 -19.16 -23.38 11.41
CA ALA A 63 -18.88 -24.49 10.50
C ALA A 63 -20.07 -24.74 9.56
N TYR A 64 -21.29 -24.73 10.08
CA TYR A 64 -22.51 -24.87 9.28
C TYR A 64 -22.61 -23.76 8.24
N SER A 65 -22.37 -22.50 8.63
CA SER A 65 -22.43 -21.36 7.71
C SER A 65 -21.37 -21.45 6.62
N GLN A 66 -20.13 -21.80 6.97
CA GLN A 66 -19.06 -21.99 5.99
C GLN A 66 -19.33 -23.12 5.00
N VAL A 67 -19.78 -24.29 5.47
CA VAL A 67 -20.14 -25.39 4.57
C VAL A 67 -21.32 -25.00 3.68
N ARG A 68 -22.36 -24.37 4.24
CA ARG A 68 -23.52 -23.91 3.48
C ARG A 68 -23.13 -22.90 2.40
N ASP A 69 -22.18 -22.00 2.68
CA ASP A 69 -21.89 -20.86 1.80
C ASP A 69 -20.75 -21.15 0.81
N PHE A 70 -19.76 -21.95 1.21
CA PHE A 70 -18.50 -22.13 0.48
C PHE A 70 -18.17 -23.57 0.08
N ALA A 71 -19.00 -24.56 0.43
CA ALA A 71 -18.77 -25.92 -0.05
C ALA A 71 -19.00 -26.05 -1.56
N GLY A 72 -18.18 -26.91 -2.17
CA GLY A 72 -18.17 -27.19 -3.60
C GLY A 72 -17.03 -26.49 -4.33
N ASN A 73 -16.69 -26.98 -5.51
CA ASN A 73 -15.63 -26.44 -6.36
C ASN A 73 -16.03 -25.17 -7.13
N TRP A 74 -17.29 -24.72 -7.03
CA TRP A 74 -17.81 -23.55 -7.73
C TRP A 74 -18.84 -22.79 -6.88
N TRP A 75 -18.50 -22.51 -5.62
CA TRP A 75 -19.45 -21.99 -4.64
C TRP A 75 -20.05 -20.61 -4.99
N TRP A 76 -19.32 -19.78 -5.75
CA TRP A 76 -19.81 -18.47 -6.23
C TRP A 76 -20.77 -18.55 -7.42
N ASN A 77 -20.92 -19.71 -8.06
CA ASN A 77 -21.86 -19.90 -9.18
C ASN A 77 -22.40 -21.34 -9.22
N ARG A 78 -23.19 -21.68 -8.20
CA ARG A 78 -23.80 -23.01 -8.04
C ARG A 78 -24.77 -23.35 -9.15
N ASP A 79 -24.68 -24.57 -9.67
CA ASP A 79 -25.65 -25.07 -10.63
C ASP A 79 -26.96 -25.51 -9.94
N SER A 80 -27.90 -26.09 -10.70
CA SER A 80 -29.18 -26.56 -10.15
C SER A 80 -29.06 -27.73 -9.17
N ILE A 81 -28.03 -28.58 -9.32
CA ILE A 81 -27.76 -29.73 -8.45
C ILE A 81 -27.16 -29.21 -7.15
N ASP A 82 -26.14 -28.37 -7.23
CA ASP A 82 -25.50 -27.72 -6.07
C ASP A 82 -26.53 -26.95 -5.25
N SER A 83 -27.34 -26.13 -5.93
CA SER A 83 -28.41 -25.35 -5.31
C SER A 83 -29.43 -26.23 -4.58
N ARG A 84 -29.78 -27.39 -5.15
CA ARG A 84 -30.68 -28.35 -4.48
C ARG A 84 -30.00 -28.99 -3.27
N VAL A 85 -28.74 -29.41 -3.38
CA VAL A 85 -28.00 -30.04 -2.27
C VAL A 85 -27.86 -29.07 -1.09
N ILE A 86 -27.48 -27.82 -1.36
CA ILE A 86 -27.41 -26.79 -0.33
C ILE A 86 -28.80 -26.41 0.19
N GLY A 87 -29.81 -26.38 -0.67
CA GLY A 87 -31.20 -26.19 -0.26
C GLY A 87 -31.68 -27.30 0.68
N ASN A 88 -31.30 -28.55 0.42
CA ASN A 88 -31.59 -29.68 1.30
C ASN A 88 -30.87 -29.57 2.64
N LEU A 89 -29.61 -29.15 2.65
CA LEU A 89 -28.86 -28.85 3.87
C LEU A 89 -29.56 -27.75 4.67
N THR A 90 -29.95 -26.65 4.00
CA THR A 90 -30.53 -25.47 4.63
C THR A 90 -31.92 -25.72 5.22
N ASN A 91 -32.71 -26.58 4.57
CA ASN A 91 -34.07 -26.90 4.99
C ASN A 91 -34.19 -28.22 5.77
N PHE A 92 -33.06 -28.89 6.05
CA PHE A 92 -33.02 -30.19 6.71
C PHE A 92 -33.88 -31.27 6.00
N THR A 93 -33.98 -31.19 4.67
CA THR A 93 -34.74 -32.13 3.82
C THR A 93 -33.86 -33.14 3.09
N GLY A 94 -32.58 -33.23 3.49
CA GLY A 94 -31.64 -34.19 2.94
C GLY A 94 -32.06 -35.64 3.19
N VAL A 95 -31.56 -36.55 2.36
CA VAL A 95 -31.76 -37.99 2.48
C VAL A 95 -30.41 -38.67 2.65
N THR A 96 -30.33 -39.71 3.48
CA THR A 96 -29.09 -40.46 3.69
C THR A 96 -28.62 -41.13 2.40
N ILE A 97 -27.31 -41.40 2.32
CA ILE A 97 -26.50 -41.84 1.15
C ILE A 97 -27.10 -43.01 0.33
N GLY A 98 -28.12 -43.71 0.83
CA GLY A 98 -28.77 -44.83 0.13
C GLY A 98 -30.05 -44.52 -0.65
N ALA A 99 -30.64 -43.32 -0.51
CA ALA A 99 -31.95 -43.02 -1.09
C ALA A 99 -31.89 -41.83 -2.09
N ALA A 100 -31.66 -42.14 -3.37
CA ALA A 100 -32.00 -41.28 -4.52
C ALA A 100 -31.19 -39.99 -4.80
N SER A 101 -29.88 -39.93 -4.50
CA SER A 101 -29.01 -38.83 -4.98
C SER A 101 -27.72 -39.36 -5.62
N PRO A 102 -27.29 -38.89 -6.81
CA PRO A 102 -28.02 -37.97 -7.70
C PRO A 102 -29.28 -38.65 -8.28
N VAL A 103 -30.34 -37.88 -8.55
CA VAL A 103 -31.52 -38.45 -9.24
C VAL A 103 -31.14 -38.78 -10.69
N ALA A 104 -31.83 -39.73 -11.32
CA ALA A 104 -31.48 -40.19 -12.67
C ALA A 104 -31.39 -39.07 -13.73
N SER A 105 -32.21 -38.03 -13.60
CA SER A 105 -32.17 -36.85 -14.48
C SER A 105 -30.91 -36.00 -14.29
N GLU A 106 -30.42 -35.88 -13.05
CA GLU A 106 -29.18 -35.14 -12.74
C GLU A 106 -27.96 -35.91 -13.24
N LEU A 107 -27.93 -37.23 -13.00
CA LEU A 107 -26.87 -38.09 -13.53
C LEU A 107 -26.84 -38.02 -15.06
N ASN A 108 -28.01 -38.07 -15.72
CA ASN A 108 -28.08 -37.88 -17.17
C ASN A 108 -27.61 -36.47 -17.57
N GLY A 109 -27.95 -35.43 -16.81
CA GLY A 109 -27.45 -34.07 -17.03
C GLY A 109 -25.93 -33.99 -17.00
N VAL A 110 -25.28 -34.54 -15.97
CA VAL A 110 -23.81 -34.58 -15.85
C VAL A 110 -23.18 -35.39 -16.98
N LEU A 111 -23.72 -36.57 -17.29
CA LEU A 111 -23.18 -37.45 -18.34
C LEU A 111 -23.37 -36.89 -19.77
N THR A 112 -24.33 -35.99 -19.96
CA THR A 112 -24.61 -35.34 -21.26
C THR A 112 -24.13 -33.90 -21.33
N ALA A 113 -23.54 -33.38 -20.25
CA ALA A 113 -22.99 -32.04 -20.21
C ALA A 113 -21.88 -31.91 -21.28
N PRO A 114 -21.94 -30.87 -22.12
CA PRO A 114 -20.92 -30.68 -23.15
C PRO A 114 -19.57 -30.40 -22.48
N LEU A 115 -18.53 -31.10 -22.94
CA LEU A 115 -17.16 -30.77 -22.55
C LEU A 115 -16.90 -29.31 -22.89
N GLN A 116 -16.52 -28.54 -21.86
CA GLN A 116 -15.98 -27.20 -22.04
C GLN A 116 -14.48 -27.33 -22.23
N SER A 117 -13.95 -26.61 -23.21
CA SER A 117 -12.52 -26.49 -23.45
C SER A 117 -12.16 -25.02 -23.54
N HIS A 118 -11.01 -24.66 -22.99
CA HIS A 118 -10.47 -23.32 -23.17
C HIS A 118 -10.10 -23.06 -24.64
N ALA A 119 -9.95 -21.79 -24.99
CA ALA A 119 -9.48 -21.39 -26.31
C ALA A 119 -8.01 -21.84 -26.54
N PRO A 120 -7.56 -22.00 -27.79
CA PRO A 120 -6.14 -22.23 -28.07
C PRO A 120 -5.27 -21.12 -27.47
N GLY A 121 -4.15 -21.49 -26.85
CA GLY A 121 -3.23 -20.54 -26.20
C GLY A 121 -3.72 -20.03 -24.84
N TYR A 122 -4.59 -20.79 -24.17
CA TYR A 122 -4.95 -20.54 -22.77
C TYR A 122 -3.86 -21.02 -21.78
N ASP A 123 -3.19 -22.10 -22.14
CA ASP A 123 -2.07 -22.75 -21.44
C ASP A 123 -1.15 -23.27 -22.56
N THR A 124 -0.12 -22.50 -22.88
CA THR A 124 0.69 -22.63 -24.08
C THR A 124 1.67 -23.80 -23.98
N ASP A 125 2.18 -24.09 -22.79
CA ASP A 125 3.16 -25.17 -22.56
C ASP A 125 2.56 -26.44 -21.94
N GLY A 126 1.30 -26.38 -21.50
CA GLY A 126 0.50 -27.52 -21.05
C GLY A 126 0.81 -27.96 -19.63
N ASP A 127 1.30 -27.07 -18.77
CA ASP A 127 1.66 -27.38 -17.39
C ASP A 127 0.54 -27.16 -16.36
N ALA A 128 -0.65 -26.80 -16.85
CA ALA A 128 -1.88 -26.54 -16.12
C ALA A 128 -1.96 -25.17 -15.41
N MET A 129 -1.01 -24.27 -15.63
CA MET A 129 -1.13 -22.85 -15.29
C MET A 129 -1.54 -22.04 -16.55
N PRO A 130 -2.51 -21.11 -16.47
CA PRO A 130 -2.90 -20.30 -17.62
C PRO A 130 -1.88 -19.21 -17.95
N ASP A 131 -1.65 -18.93 -19.24
CA ASP A 131 -0.68 -17.93 -19.72
C ASP A 131 -0.86 -16.54 -19.07
N ASP A 132 -2.12 -16.12 -18.88
CA ASP A 132 -2.46 -14.83 -18.27
C ASP A 132 -2.09 -14.80 -16.78
N TRP A 133 -2.30 -15.91 -16.07
CA TRP A 133 -1.94 -16.05 -14.66
C TRP A 133 -0.42 -16.06 -14.50
N GLU A 134 0.28 -16.84 -15.32
CA GLU A 134 1.73 -16.90 -15.34
C GLU A 134 2.35 -15.52 -15.60
N THR A 135 1.82 -14.81 -16.60
CA THR A 135 2.29 -13.46 -16.94
C THR A 135 2.10 -12.49 -15.76
N ALA A 136 0.96 -12.55 -15.07
CA ALA A 136 0.69 -11.71 -13.89
C ALA A 136 1.63 -12.01 -12.71
N HIS A 137 2.17 -13.24 -12.64
CA HIS A 137 3.11 -13.70 -11.62
C HIS A 137 4.58 -13.66 -12.09
N GLY A 138 4.85 -13.10 -13.27
CA GLY A 138 6.21 -12.97 -13.81
C GLY A 138 6.86 -14.30 -14.24
N LEU A 139 6.05 -15.33 -14.47
CA LEU A 139 6.45 -16.62 -15.00
C LEU A 139 6.50 -16.59 -16.54
N ASN A 140 6.97 -17.67 -17.16
CA ASN A 140 7.13 -17.76 -18.60
C ASN A 140 6.12 -18.74 -19.20
N PRO A 141 5.05 -18.26 -19.88
CA PRO A 141 3.99 -19.12 -20.46
C PRO A 141 4.41 -20.18 -21.49
N ALA A 142 5.70 -20.23 -21.84
CA ALA A 142 6.26 -21.20 -22.76
C ALA A 142 7.23 -22.18 -22.07
N SER A 143 7.28 -22.19 -20.74
CA SER A 143 8.21 -22.96 -19.91
C SER A 143 7.49 -24.08 -19.15
N PRO A 144 7.40 -25.31 -19.70
CA PRO A 144 6.62 -26.42 -19.12
C PRO A 144 7.21 -27.02 -17.82
N GLY A 145 8.17 -26.34 -17.22
CA GLY A 145 8.86 -26.76 -16.01
C GLY A 145 8.87 -25.70 -14.92
N ASP A 146 8.29 -24.51 -15.11
CA ASP A 146 8.24 -23.51 -14.04
C ASP A 146 7.07 -23.73 -13.07
N TRP A 147 6.06 -24.56 -13.40
CA TRP A 147 5.04 -25.01 -12.43
C TRP A 147 5.60 -25.59 -11.11
N ASN A 148 6.82 -26.14 -11.13
CA ASN A 148 7.48 -26.75 -9.97
C ASN A 148 8.51 -25.85 -9.28
N LEU A 149 8.68 -24.63 -9.78
CA LEU A 149 9.45 -23.59 -9.10
C LEU A 149 8.59 -22.97 -8.00
N ASP A 150 9.21 -22.06 -7.25
CA ASP A 150 8.64 -21.38 -6.10
C ASP A 150 9.00 -19.89 -6.28
N PHE A 151 8.11 -19.14 -6.94
CA PHE A 151 8.42 -17.78 -7.40
C PHE A 151 8.60 -16.79 -6.26
N ASP A 152 7.95 -17.02 -5.12
CA ASP A 152 8.00 -16.15 -3.94
C ASP A 152 8.80 -16.74 -2.77
N ASN A 153 9.37 -17.94 -2.93
CA ASN A 153 10.23 -18.60 -1.94
C ASN A 153 9.55 -18.77 -0.57
N ASP A 154 8.24 -19.05 -0.56
CA ASP A 154 7.48 -19.31 0.66
C ASP A 154 7.42 -20.81 1.01
N GLY A 155 7.86 -21.68 0.08
CA GLY A 155 7.91 -23.12 0.22
C GLY A 155 6.81 -23.88 -0.53
N TYR A 156 5.91 -23.19 -1.21
CA TYR A 156 4.93 -23.77 -2.13
C TYR A 156 5.39 -23.61 -3.58
N ILE A 157 4.97 -24.55 -4.43
CA ILE A 157 5.29 -24.49 -5.86
C ILE A 157 4.23 -23.68 -6.61
N ASN A 158 4.60 -23.10 -7.75
CA ASN A 158 3.73 -22.23 -8.56
C ASN A 158 2.38 -22.87 -8.89
N LEU A 159 2.34 -24.18 -9.21
CA LEU A 159 1.08 -24.88 -9.47
C LEU A 159 0.16 -24.93 -8.25
N ILE A 160 0.72 -25.04 -7.04
CA ILE A 160 -0.06 -25.05 -5.79
C ILE A 160 -0.59 -23.65 -5.50
N GLU A 161 0.19 -22.60 -5.74
CA GLU A 161 -0.30 -21.21 -5.66
C GLU A 161 -1.50 -20.98 -6.59
N PHE A 162 -1.37 -21.36 -7.88
CA PHE A 162 -2.47 -21.25 -8.83
C PHE A 162 -3.74 -21.98 -8.37
N ILE A 163 -3.60 -23.24 -7.92
CA ILE A 163 -4.74 -24.04 -7.44
C ILE A 163 -5.35 -23.43 -6.17
N ASN A 164 -4.53 -22.88 -5.28
CA ASN A 164 -4.99 -22.21 -4.06
C ASN A 164 -5.79 -20.96 -4.40
N GLU A 165 -5.27 -20.09 -5.28
CA GLU A 165 -5.95 -18.86 -5.74
C GLU A 165 -7.30 -19.13 -6.41
N LEU A 166 -7.39 -20.20 -7.20
CA LEU A 166 -8.65 -20.66 -7.79
C LEU A 166 -9.65 -21.14 -6.73
N GLY A 167 -9.15 -21.80 -5.69
CA GLY A 167 -9.94 -22.44 -4.64
C GLY A 167 -10.24 -21.56 -3.43
N GLU A 168 -9.82 -20.29 -3.43
CA GLU A 168 -9.94 -19.40 -2.29
C GLU A 168 -11.39 -19.28 -1.77
N PHE A 169 -11.49 -19.22 -0.45
CA PHE A 169 -12.74 -18.97 0.25
C PHE A 169 -12.46 -18.18 1.54
N PRO A 170 -13.45 -17.45 2.08
CA PRO A 170 -13.22 -16.60 3.23
C PRO A 170 -12.90 -17.43 4.48
N ALA A 171 -11.92 -16.96 5.25
CA ALA A 171 -11.60 -17.43 6.57
C ALA A 171 -12.80 -17.31 7.52
N PRO A 172 -12.91 -18.18 8.54
CA PRO A 172 -13.94 -18.11 9.59
C PRO A 172 -13.99 -16.77 10.33
N ALA A 173 -12.87 -16.04 10.37
CA ALA A 173 -12.66 -14.84 11.16
C ALA A 173 -11.54 -14.00 10.53
N PRO A 174 -11.35 -12.74 10.96
CA PRO A 174 -10.20 -11.96 10.55
C PRO A 174 -8.87 -12.71 10.77
N ILE A 175 -7.91 -12.47 9.89
CA ILE A 175 -6.59 -13.08 9.92
C ILE A 175 -5.60 -12.04 10.41
N VAL A 176 -4.90 -12.36 11.49
CA VAL A 176 -3.96 -11.49 12.17
C VAL A 176 -2.53 -11.89 11.83
N PHE A 177 -1.72 -10.92 11.46
CA PHE A 177 -0.27 -11.09 11.33
C PHE A 177 0.38 -11.13 12.71
N ASP A 178 1.07 -12.22 13.04
CA ASP A 178 1.83 -12.39 14.27
C ASP A 178 3.36 -12.34 14.08
N GLY A 179 3.82 -12.42 12.81
CA GLY A 179 5.24 -12.37 12.45
C GLY A 179 6.10 -13.45 13.10
N ALA A 180 5.51 -14.59 13.47
CA ALA A 180 6.18 -15.61 14.27
C ALA A 180 7.32 -16.32 13.52
N ALA A 181 7.23 -16.42 12.19
CA ALA A 181 8.23 -17.07 11.35
C ALA A 181 9.16 -16.06 10.68
N SER A 182 8.61 -14.98 10.13
CA SER A 182 9.33 -13.94 9.41
C SER A 182 8.54 -12.62 9.38
N GLN A 183 9.05 -11.62 8.65
CA GLN A 183 8.32 -10.37 8.38
C GLN A 183 7.58 -10.41 7.03
N ARG A 184 7.64 -11.52 6.29
CA ARG A 184 7.13 -11.60 4.92
C ARG A 184 5.63 -11.79 4.92
N TYR A 185 4.93 -11.06 4.05
CA TYR A 185 3.50 -11.22 3.82
C TYR A 185 3.17 -12.60 3.23
N ALA A 186 3.99 -13.12 2.33
CA ALA A 186 3.80 -14.41 1.66
C ALA A 186 3.87 -15.61 2.62
N ASP A 187 4.58 -15.50 3.73
CA ASP A 187 4.81 -16.63 4.63
C ASP A 187 3.57 -16.90 5.51
N ILE A 188 2.79 -17.90 5.12
CA ILE A 188 1.56 -18.35 5.80
C ILE A 188 1.76 -18.63 7.30
N LEU A 189 2.98 -18.95 7.73
CA LEU A 189 3.26 -19.20 9.14
C LEU A 189 3.12 -17.95 10.01
N ASN A 190 3.10 -16.75 9.40
CA ASN A 190 2.91 -15.47 10.08
C ASN A 190 1.44 -15.06 10.25
N TRP A 191 0.49 -15.79 9.65
CA TRP A 191 -0.91 -15.39 9.60
C TRP A 191 -1.78 -16.35 10.38
N LYS A 192 -2.56 -15.83 11.34
CA LYS A 192 -3.44 -16.63 12.20
C LYS A 192 -4.87 -16.15 12.17
N THR A 193 -5.85 -17.04 12.11
CA THR A 193 -7.24 -16.65 12.35
C THR A 193 -7.43 -16.17 13.80
N ASP A 194 -8.15 -15.07 13.99
CA ASP A 194 -8.49 -14.46 15.29
C ASP A 194 -10.00 -14.54 15.55
N ASP A 195 -10.50 -15.76 15.81
CA ASP A 195 -11.91 -15.98 16.15
C ASP A 195 -12.19 -15.90 17.67
N SER A 196 -11.16 -15.63 18.49
CA SER A 196 -11.19 -15.77 19.97
C SER A 196 -11.75 -17.11 20.47
N GLY A 197 -11.85 -18.08 19.56
CA GLY A 197 -12.59 -19.33 19.66
C GLY A 197 -11.65 -20.49 19.43
N ALA A 198 -12.18 -21.54 18.81
CA ALA A 198 -11.48 -22.81 18.72
C ALA A 198 -10.56 -22.89 17.47
N SER A 199 -10.67 -21.95 16.52
CA SER A 199 -9.78 -21.85 15.35
C SER A 199 -8.62 -20.90 15.62
N ALA A 200 -8.70 -20.10 16.68
CA ALA A 200 -7.68 -19.13 17.08
C ALA A 200 -6.27 -19.73 16.98
N GLY A 201 -5.41 -19.07 16.21
CA GLY A 201 -4.03 -19.53 16.02
C GLY A 201 -3.83 -20.52 14.86
N THR A 202 -4.83 -20.75 13.99
CA THR A 202 -4.66 -21.53 12.76
C THR A 202 -3.95 -20.72 11.68
N ASN A 203 -2.95 -21.32 11.04
CA ASN A 203 -2.29 -20.74 9.86
C ASN A 203 -3.27 -20.54 8.70
N TRP A 204 -3.37 -19.33 8.18
CA TRP A 204 -4.25 -19.03 7.05
C TRP A 204 -3.68 -17.90 6.21
N GLN A 205 -3.36 -18.16 4.94
CA GLN A 205 -2.84 -17.12 4.06
C GLN A 205 -3.96 -16.19 3.63
N PRO A 206 -3.83 -14.85 3.78
CA PRO A 206 -4.86 -13.93 3.34
C PRO A 206 -5.19 -14.09 1.85
N SER A 207 -6.48 -14.28 1.55
CA SER A 207 -7.03 -14.31 0.20
C SER A 207 -7.77 -13.02 -0.14
N LYS A 208 -8.23 -12.92 -1.39
CA LYS A 208 -9.05 -11.80 -1.88
C LYS A 208 -10.39 -11.61 -1.13
N TYR A 209 -10.80 -12.57 -0.31
CA TYR A 209 -12.02 -12.50 0.50
C TYR A 209 -11.77 -12.12 1.96
N ASP A 210 -10.52 -12.14 2.40
CA ASP A 210 -10.21 -12.12 3.82
C ASP A 210 -10.01 -10.72 4.37
N THR A 211 -10.34 -10.55 5.64
CA THR A 211 -9.91 -9.37 6.40
C THR A 211 -8.57 -9.67 7.06
N ALA A 212 -7.50 -9.11 6.50
CA ALA A 212 -6.16 -9.16 7.07
C ALA A 212 -5.94 -8.01 8.06
N VAL A 213 -5.31 -8.28 9.20
CA VAL A 213 -5.09 -7.32 10.28
C VAL A 213 -3.64 -7.36 10.76
N VAL A 214 -3.00 -6.20 10.84
CA VAL A 214 -1.65 -6.05 11.40
C VAL A 214 -1.73 -5.12 12.60
N HIS A 215 -1.69 -5.69 13.82
CA HIS A 215 -1.73 -4.91 15.05
C HIS A 215 -0.38 -4.29 15.42
N SER A 216 0.71 -5.00 15.12
CA SER A 216 2.04 -4.51 15.45
C SER A 216 3.14 -5.10 14.58
N GLY A 217 4.31 -4.47 14.61
CA GLY A 217 5.51 -4.96 13.92
C GLY A 217 5.62 -4.45 12.49
N VAL A 218 6.50 -5.08 11.71
CA VAL A 218 6.77 -4.71 10.32
C VAL A 218 6.44 -5.90 9.44
N VAL A 219 5.61 -5.66 8.42
CA VAL A 219 5.26 -6.61 7.37
C VAL A 219 5.86 -6.12 6.06
N THR A 220 6.46 -7.01 5.30
CA THR A 220 7.06 -6.73 4.00
C THR A 220 6.37 -7.57 2.93
N VAL A 221 5.82 -6.90 1.94
CA VAL A 221 5.42 -7.52 0.66
C VAL A 221 6.64 -7.40 -0.26
N ASP A 222 7.21 -8.53 -0.65
CA ASP A 222 8.44 -8.60 -1.47
C ASP A 222 8.28 -9.46 -2.73
N SER A 223 7.08 -9.98 -2.97
CA SER A 223 6.73 -10.86 -4.08
C SER A 223 5.37 -10.49 -4.68
N VAL A 224 5.09 -11.03 -5.87
CA VAL A 224 3.75 -11.02 -6.50
C VAL A 224 2.84 -12.05 -5.80
N GLY A 225 1.56 -12.11 -6.17
CA GLY A 225 0.62 -13.14 -5.65
C GLY A 225 -0.01 -12.81 -4.30
N GLN A 226 0.17 -11.59 -3.77
CA GLN A 226 -0.30 -11.27 -2.42
C GLN A 226 -1.69 -10.63 -2.46
N HIS A 227 -2.60 -11.16 -1.64
CA HIS A 227 -4.01 -10.76 -1.65
C HIS A 227 -4.55 -10.40 -0.28
N ALA A 228 -5.56 -9.53 -0.26
CA ALA A 228 -6.50 -9.39 0.85
C ALA A 228 -7.88 -8.95 0.32
N GLY A 229 -8.95 -9.22 1.05
CA GLY A 229 -10.23 -8.53 0.83
C GLY A 229 -10.17 -7.12 1.43
N VAL A 230 -9.81 -7.04 2.70
CA VAL A 230 -9.59 -5.80 3.45
C VAL A 230 -8.28 -5.92 4.20
N LEU A 231 -7.43 -4.89 4.14
CA LEU A 231 -6.23 -4.80 4.97
C LEU A 231 -6.40 -3.70 6.03
N ASN A 232 -6.24 -4.06 7.30
CA ASN A 232 -6.25 -3.12 8.42
C ASN A 232 -4.87 -3.05 9.06
N ILE A 233 -4.24 -1.87 9.02
CA ILE A 233 -2.93 -1.61 9.62
C ILE A 233 -3.15 -0.76 10.87
N ALA A 234 -2.80 -1.30 12.04
CA ALA A 234 -2.99 -0.68 13.36
C ALA A 234 -4.42 -0.14 13.62
N PRO A 235 -5.47 -0.98 13.49
CA PRO A 235 -6.86 -0.52 13.61
C PRO A 235 -7.26 -0.12 15.04
N SER A 236 -6.52 -0.54 16.07
CA SER A 236 -6.90 -0.36 17.48
C SER A 236 -6.01 0.65 18.22
N ALA A 237 -6.48 1.12 19.38
CA ALA A 237 -5.70 2.02 20.22
C ALA A 237 -4.42 1.35 20.73
N SER A 238 -3.30 2.07 20.66
CA SER A 238 -1.95 1.58 21.01
C SER A 238 -1.35 0.57 20.05
N ASP A 239 -2.05 0.20 18.97
CA ASP A 239 -1.44 -0.54 17.87
C ASP A 239 -0.31 0.29 17.25
N ASN A 240 0.73 -0.39 16.79
CA ASN A 240 1.88 0.22 16.13
C ASN A 240 2.46 -0.73 15.09
N ALA A 241 2.00 -0.58 13.85
CA ALA A 241 2.28 -1.49 12.76
C ALA A 241 2.78 -0.75 11.52
N GLN A 242 3.66 -1.40 10.76
CA GLN A 242 4.11 -0.96 9.46
C GLN A 242 3.88 -2.07 8.42
N VAL A 243 3.37 -1.72 7.25
CA VAL A 243 3.36 -2.57 6.06
C VAL A 243 4.15 -1.87 4.97
N SER A 244 5.17 -2.53 4.44
CA SER A 244 5.99 -2.03 3.34
C SER A 244 5.71 -2.85 2.08
N VAL A 245 5.23 -2.19 1.03
CA VAL A 245 5.09 -2.79 -0.30
C VAL A 245 6.42 -2.62 -1.02
N ALA A 246 7.34 -3.53 -0.72
CA ALA A 246 8.75 -3.44 -1.06
C ALA A 246 9.10 -4.04 -2.43
N GLY A 247 8.27 -4.96 -2.93
CA GLY A 247 8.45 -5.63 -4.21
C GLY A 247 7.16 -6.32 -4.65
N GLY A 248 7.05 -6.63 -5.94
CA GLY A 248 5.89 -7.33 -6.50
C GLY A 248 4.61 -6.51 -6.37
N TRP A 249 3.50 -7.17 -6.04
CA TRP A 249 2.22 -6.50 -5.87
C TRP A 249 1.44 -7.06 -4.69
N LEU A 250 0.69 -6.16 -4.03
CA LEU A 250 -0.35 -6.51 -3.07
C LEU A 250 -1.69 -6.03 -3.65
N MET A 251 -2.62 -6.95 -3.85
CA MET A 251 -3.97 -6.68 -4.34
C MET A 251 -4.99 -6.78 -3.20
N VAL A 252 -5.58 -5.64 -2.84
CA VAL A 252 -6.62 -5.55 -1.81
C VAL A 252 -7.95 -5.22 -2.48
N GLU A 253 -8.86 -6.20 -2.52
CA GLU A 253 -10.08 -6.11 -3.36
C GLU A 253 -11.06 -5.02 -2.95
N GLN A 254 -11.06 -4.60 -1.68
CA GLN A 254 -12.04 -3.66 -1.17
C GLN A 254 -11.37 -2.37 -0.71
N LYS A 255 -10.54 -2.44 0.33
CA LYS A 255 -9.87 -1.27 0.89
C LYS A 255 -8.70 -1.58 1.81
N VAL A 256 -7.76 -0.64 1.86
CA VAL A 256 -6.71 -0.56 2.88
C VAL A 256 -7.07 0.53 3.88
N ASN A 257 -7.05 0.21 5.17
CA ASN A 257 -7.19 1.17 6.27
C ASN A 257 -5.84 1.31 6.97
N VAL A 258 -5.29 2.52 7.00
CA VAL A 258 -3.97 2.81 7.58
C VAL A 258 -4.14 3.64 8.85
N GLY A 259 -3.82 3.04 9.98
CA GLY A 259 -3.91 3.64 11.31
C GLY A 259 -5.34 3.82 11.81
N SER A 260 -5.43 4.44 12.98
CA SER A 260 -6.69 4.87 13.60
C SER A 260 -6.45 6.17 14.37
N THR A 261 -7.48 6.68 15.07
CA THR A 261 -7.33 7.88 15.91
C THR A 261 -6.27 7.74 17.00
N SER A 262 -5.87 6.52 17.36
CA SER A 262 -4.95 6.22 18.47
C SER A 262 -4.01 5.04 18.21
N GLY A 263 -4.03 4.47 17.01
CA GLY A 263 -3.13 3.41 16.55
C GLY A 263 -2.27 3.95 15.42
N LEU A 264 -0.95 3.77 15.54
CA LEU A 264 0.02 4.22 14.55
C LEU A 264 0.16 3.14 13.48
N GLY A 265 -0.46 3.36 12.32
CA GLY A 265 -0.29 2.51 11.16
C GLY A 265 0.57 3.23 10.12
N VAL A 266 1.58 2.55 9.60
CA VAL A 266 2.42 3.09 8.53
C VAL A 266 2.30 2.18 7.31
N LEU A 267 1.93 2.75 6.17
CA LEU A 267 1.99 2.10 4.86
C LEU A 267 3.13 2.74 4.08
N THR A 268 4.13 1.95 3.70
CA THR A 268 5.29 2.41 2.94
C THR A 268 5.24 1.83 1.53
N LEU A 269 5.29 2.69 0.51
CA LEU A 269 5.45 2.28 -0.89
C LEU A 269 6.93 2.34 -1.29
N THR A 270 7.36 1.40 -2.13
CA THR A 270 8.69 1.45 -2.75
C THR A 270 8.59 1.42 -4.28
N PRO A 271 9.63 1.88 -5.01
CA PRO A 271 9.57 1.93 -6.48
C PRO A 271 9.43 0.56 -7.15
N SER A 272 9.66 -0.51 -6.40
CA SER A 272 9.62 -1.88 -6.90
C SER A 272 8.31 -2.61 -6.56
N GLY A 273 7.44 -1.98 -5.77
CA GLY A 273 6.18 -2.54 -5.31
C GLY A 273 4.98 -1.76 -5.81
N THR A 274 3.90 -2.47 -6.11
CA THR A 274 2.61 -1.87 -6.50
C THR A 274 1.53 -2.25 -5.49
N LEU A 275 0.81 -1.25 -4.97
CA LEU A 275 -0.40 -1.48 -4.20
C LEU A 275 -1.62 -1.29 -5.11
N LEU A 276 -2.43 -2.34 -5.27
CA LEU A 276 -3.72 -2.26 -5.93
C LEU A 276 -4.81 -2.28 -4.86
N SER A 277 -5.57 -1.20 -4.74
CA SER A 277 -6.68 -1.12 -3.80
C SER A 277 -7.67 -0.07 -4.28
N PRO A 278 -8.95 -0.41 -4.53
CA PRO A 278 -9.95 0.56 -4.97
C PRO A 278 -10.00 1.81 -4.07
N LEU A 279 -9.73 1.63 -2.77
CA LEU A 279 -9.63 2.73 -1.82
C LEU A 279 -8.52 2.47 -0.79
N THR A 280 -7.64 3.46 -0.60
CA THR A 280 -6.71 3.53 0.53
C THR A 280 -7.12 4.68 1.44
N ALA A 281 -7.41 4.39 2.70
CA ALA A 281 -7.84 5.37 3.68
C ALA A 281 -6.82 5.50 4.82
N VAL A 282 -6.09 6.61 4.83
CA VAL A 282 -5.16 6.99 5.90
C VAL A 282 -5.94 7.75 6.97
N GLN A 283 -5.84 7.34 8.24
CA GLN A 283 -6.75 7.81 9.29
C GLN A 283 -6.01 8.19 10.57
N GLY A 284 -6.32 9.36 11.14
CA GLY A 284 -5.88 9.73 12.49
C GLY A 284 -4.36 9.81 12.59
N LEU A 285 -3.75 8.85 13.31
CA LEU A 285 -2.30 8.72 13.42
C LEU A 285 -1.66 7.90 12.28
N GLY A 286 -2.46 7.43 11.32
CA GLY A 286 -1.97 6.71 10.16
C GLY A 286 -1.09 7.54 9.24
N GLU A 287 -0.15 6.89 8.58
CA GLU A 287 0.80 7.49 7.66
C GLU A 287 0.93 6.65 6.38
N LEU A 288 0.86 7.31 5.22
CA LEU A 288 1.32 6.76 3.94
C LEU A 288 2.63 7.47 3.56
N ASN A 289 3.71 6.72 3.33
CA ASN A 289 4.99 7.28 2.95
C ASN A 289 5.73 6.45 1.88
N GLY A 290 6.92 6.90 1.49
CA GLY A 290 7.76 6.23 0.52
C GLY A 290 7.48 6.67 -0.91
N THR A 291 8.09 5.97 -1.87
CA THR A 291 8.02 6.30 -3.30
C THR A 291 7.40 5.13 -4.02
N GLY A 292 6.36 5.32 -4.83
CA GLY A 292 5.76 4.19 -5.55
C GLY A 292 4.36 4.49 -6.09
N GLU A 293 3.72 3.45 -6.60
CA GLU A 293 2.42 3.52 -7.25
C GLU A 293 1.31 2.92 -6.37
N LEU A 294 0.24 3.68 -6.22
CA LEU A 294 -1.03 3.28 -5.63
C LEU A 294 -2.10 3.28 -6.74
N ILE A 295 -2.60 2.09 -7.06
CA ILE A 295 -3.67 1.92 -8.03
C ILE A 295 -5.03 1.96 -7.33
N GLY A 296 -5.68 3.12 -7.37
CA GLY A 296 -7.01 3.40 -6.80
C GLY A 296 -7.09 4.77 -6.15
N ASP A 297 -8.17 5.00 -5.39
CA ASP A 297 -8.41 6.28 -4.72
C ASP A 297 -7.67 6.38 -3.38
N LEU A 298 -7.25 7.59 -3.01
CA LEU A 298 -6.58 7.89 -1.74
C LEU A 298 -7.39 8.92 -0.94
N ILE A 299 -7.87 8.51 0.24
CA ILE A 299 -8.41 9.43 1.24
C ILE A 299 -7.34 9.65 2.32
N ASN A 300 -6.94 10.91 2.50
CA ASN A 300 -6.01 11.29 3.56
C ASN A 300 -6.75 12.00 4.71
N ALA A 301 -6.89 11.33 5.84
CA ALA A 301 -7.33 11.89 7.12
C ALA A 301 -6.27 11.69 8.23
N GLY A 302 -5.02 11.41 7.84
CA GLY A 302 -3.85 11.24 8.69
C GLY A 302 -2.66 12.00 8.08
N ALA A 303 -1.56 11.30 7.76
CA ALA A 303 -0.40 11.90 7.10
C ALA A 303 -0.04 11.21 5.77
N VAL A 304 0.33 12.01 4.78
CA VAL A 304 0.96 11.54 3.53
C VAL A 304 2.30 12.24 3.39
N SER A 305 3.37 11.49 3.16
CA SER A 305 4.73 12.00 3.05
C SER A 305 5.47 11.27 1.92
N PRO A 306 5.46 11.78 0.67
CA PRO A 306 6.19 11.15 -0.41
C PRO A 306 7.67 10.99 -0.08
N GLY A 307 8.23 9.83 -0.39
CA GLY A 307 9.63 9.50 -0.20
C GLY A 307 10.05 9.07 1.21
N ALA A 308 11.37 9.02 1.39
CA ALA A 308 12.08 8.78 2.64
C ALA A 308 13.31 9.70 2.64
N SER A 309 13.07 11.02 2.64
CA SER A 309 13.75 12.05 1.80
C SER A 309 13.07 12.19 0.43
N ILE A 310 13.72 12.85 -0.53
CA ILE A 310 13.14 13.20 -1.83
C ILE A 310 12.53 11.99 -2.56
N GLY A 311 11.24 12.06 -2.86
CA GLY A 311 10.49 10.98 -3.50
C GLY A 311 9.24 11.40 -4.27
N SER A 312 8.53 10.41 -4.78
CA SER A 312 7.29 10.59 -5.54
C SER A 312 6.29 9.50 -5.21
N ILE A 313 5.07 9.88 -4.86
CA ILE A 313 3.93 8.96 -4.81
C ILE A 313 3.06 9.23 -6.03
N GLU A 314 2.67 8.16 -6.73
CA GLU A 314 1.67 8.20 -7.80
C GLU A 314 0.38 7.53 -7.32
N VAL A 315 -0.75 8.21 -7.50
CA VAL A 315 -2.09 7.73 -7.19
C VAL A 315 -2.88 7.76 -8.49
N SER A 316 -3.30 6.61 -9.02
CA SER A 316 -4.02 6.59 -10.30
C SER A 316 -5.47 7.13 -10.22
N GLY A 317 -6.09 7.06 -9.03
CA GLY A 317 -7.45 7.53 -8.76
C GLY A 317 -7.51 8.97 -8.23
N ASP A 318 -8.61 9.27 -7.53
CA ASP A 318 -8.83 10.57 -6.89
C ASP A 318 -8.05 10.68 -5.56
N TYR A 319 -7.65 11.89 -5.21
CA TYR A 319 -7.04 12.24 -3.92
C TYR A 319 -7.96 13.17 -3.14
N ASP A 320 -8.40 12.74 -1.96
CA ASP A 320 -9.31 13.49 -1.09
C ASP A 320 -8.66 13.74 0.28
N ASP A 321 -8.08 14.92 0.41
CA ASP A 321 -7.36 15.39 1.58
C ASP A 321 -8.30 16.10 2.56
N LYS A 322 -8.36 15.61 3.80
CA LYS A 322 -9.34 16.03 4.82
C LYS A 322 -8.81 17.15 5.71
N PHE A 323 -9.71 17.92 6.31
CA PHE A 323 -9.33 19.09 7.13
C PHE A 323 -8.34 18.82 8.27
N ASN A 324 -8.31 17.60 8.80
CA ASN A 324 -7.42 17.19 9.89
C ASN A 324 -6.21 16.36 9.42
N SER A 325 -5.97 16.27 8.11
CA SER A 325 -4.82 15.59 7.55
C SER A 325 -3.63 16.52 7.36
N ARG A 326 -2.50 15.90 7.00
CA ARG A 326 -1.26 16.58 6.64
C ARG A 326 -0.67 15.95 5.38
N LEU A 327 -0.22 16.79 4.46
CA LEU A 327 0.71 16.44 3.39
C LEU A 327 2.07 17.05 3.74
N THR A 328 3.12 16.23 3.86
CA THR A 328 4.48 16.70 4.12
C THR A 328 5.28 16.64 2.82
N ILE A 329 5.98 17.73 2.48
CA ILE A 329 6.82 17.86 1.27
C ILE A 329 8.22 18.31 1.68
N GLU A 330 9.22 17.51 1.34
CA GLU A 330 10.62 17.77 1.59
C GLU A 330 11.29 18.46 0.37
N LEU A 331 12.10 19.49 0.62
CA LEU A 331 12.78 20.28 -0.42
C LEU A 331 14.29 20.27 -0.18
N SER A 332 15.08 19.93 -1.20
CA SER A 332 16.56 20.01 -1.16
C SER A 332 17.14 20.95 -2.22
N SER A 333 16.43 21.18 -3.32
CA SER A 333 16.73 22.17 -4.36
C SER A 333 15.52 22.35 -5.27
N THR A 334 15.57 23.32 -6.19
CA THR A 334 14.53 23.54 -7.22
C THR A 334 14.36 22.39 -8.21
N SER A 335 15.22 21.37 -8.18
CA SER A 335 15.12 20.17 -9.02
C SER A 335 15.00 18.87 -8.21
N SER A 336 14.95 18.95 -6.89
CA SER A 336 14.96 17.79 -6.00
C SER A 336 14.10 18.08 -4.77
N PHE A 337 12.83 17.70 -4.88
CA PHE A 337 11.78 17.90 -3.90
C PHE A 337 10.72 16.80 -4.04
N ASP A 338 9.94 16.58 -2.99
CA ASP A 338 8.87 15.58 -2.99
C ASP A 338 7.75 15.95 -3.96
N THR A 339 7.18 14.92 -4.59
CA THR A 339 6.06 15.08 -5.51
C THR A 339 4.93 14.10 -5.22
N LEU A 340 3.70 14.56 -5.45
CA LEU A 340 2.48 13.77 -5.39
C LEU A 340 1.74 13.90 -6.73
N HIS A 341 1.67 12.80 -7.48
CA HIS A 341 1.05 12.75 -8.80
C HIS A 341 -0.32 12.06 -8.71
N ILE A 342 -1.39 12.77 -9.06
CA ILE A 342 -2.76 12.28 -8.99
C ILE A 342 -3.34 12.10 -10.42
N GLY A 343 -3.77 10.89 -10.74
CA GLY A 343 -4.40 10.54 -12.01
C GLY A 343 -5.86 11.02 -12.10
N GLY A 344 -6.53 11.14 -10.96
CA GLY A 344 -7.87 11.72 -10.81
C GLY A 344 -7.86 13.20 -10.37
N GLN A 345 -8.92 13.60 -9.67
CA GLN A 345 -9.06 14.91 -9.04
C GLN A 345 -8.34 14.95 -7.69
N ALA A 346 -7.67 16.06 -7.38
CA ALA A 346 -7.19 16.37 -6.03
C ALA A 346 -8.13 17.37 -5.33
N SER A 347 -8.73 16.95 -4.22
CA SER A 347 -9.56 17.79 -3.35
C SER A 347 -8.79 18.11 -2.07
N LEU A 348 -8.47 19.40 -1.85
CA LEU A 348 -7.55 19.84 -0.81
C LEU A 348 -8.30 20.57 0.31
N THR A 349 -8.16 20.08 1.56
CA THR A 349 -8.69 20.77 2.74
C THR A 349 -7.79 20.69 3.99
N GLY A 350 -6.80 19.81 4.01
CA GLY A 350 -5.87 19.59 5.13
C GLY A 350 -4.68 20.54 5.13
N ALA A 351 -3.70 20.26 6.00
CA ALA A 351 -2.51 21.08 6.16
C ALA A 351 -1.39 20.68 5.19
N LEU A 352 -0.60 21.66 4.75
CA LEU A 352 0.66 21.45 4.04
C LEU A 352 1.82 21.73 5.01
N GLU A 353 2.67 20.73 5.23
CA GLU A 353 3.92 20.85 5.98
C GLU A 353 5.10 20.81 5.01
N LEU A 354 6.07 21.70 5.20
CA LEU A 354 7.30 21.71 4.40
C LEU A 354 8.52 21.45 5.27
N VAL A 355 9.44 20.64 4.75
CA VAL A 355 10.72 20.33 5.40
C VAL A 355 11.86 20.74 4.47
N LEU A 356 12.73 21.64 4.91
CA LEU A 356 13.94 22.00 4.18
C LEU A 356 15.07 21.04 4.55
N LEU A 357 15.55 20.27 3.57
CA LEU A 357 16.67 19.34 3.73
C LEU A 357 18.01 20.04 3.50
N GLU A 358 19.11 19.45 4.02
CA GLU A 358 20.50 19.78 3.66
C GLU A 358 20.88 21.29 3.64
N GLU A 359 20.54 22.06 4.69
CA GLU A 359 20.78 23.52 4.73
C GLU A 359 20.23 24.29 3.51
N TYR A 360 19.27 23.73 2.77
CA TYR A 360 18.70 24.39 1.61
C TYR A 360 18.12 25.75 2.03
N SER A 361 18.57 26.80 1.35
CA SER A 361 18.17 28.18 1.58
C SER A 361 17.41 28.65 0.34
N PRO A 362 16.07 28.65 0.38
CA PRO A 362 15.26 29.03 -0.78
C PRO A 362 15.53 30.48 -1.20
N GLU A 363 15.66 30.71 -2.50
CA GLU A 363 15.89 32.02 -3.09
C GLU A 363 14.60 32.57 -3.72
N ILE A 364 14.48 33.90 -3.80
CA ILE A 364 13.31 34.53 -4.42
C ILE A 364 13.11 34.06 -5.86
N GLY A 365 11.89 33.63 -6.19
CA GLY A 365 11.53 33.09 -7.49
C GLY A 365 11.74 31.59 -7.65
N ASP A 366 12.28 30.88 -6.65
CA ASP A 366 12.29 29.42 -6.64
C ASP A 366 10.86 28.87 -6.71
N GLN A 367 10.66 27.81 -7.50
CA GLN A 367 9.36 27.18 -7.74
C GLN A 367 9.43 25.67 -7.61
N PHE A 368 8.40 25.08 -7.01
CA PHE A 368 8.28 23.64 -6.77
C PHE A 368 6.85 23.19 -7.11
N GLU A 369 6.67 22.56 -8.28
CA GLU A 369 5.41 21.91 -8.66
C GLU A 369 5.31 20.54 -7.96
N PHE A 370 4.91 20.56 -6.69
CA PHE A 370 4.92 19.36 -5.84
C PHE A 370 3.66 18.51 -5.96
N LEU A 371 2.56 19.04 -6.52
CA LEU A 371 1.33 18.30 -6.73
C LEU A 371 0.81 18.50 -8.14
N THR A 372 0.48 17.41 -8.83
CA THR A 372 -0.25 17.43 -10.11
C THR A 372 -1.52 16.58 -9.99
N ALA A 373 -2.57 16.97 -10.70
CA ALA A 373 -3.85 16.26 -10.72
C ALA A 373 -4.48 16.33 -12.12
N THR A 374 -4.54 15.19 -12.82
CA THR A 374 -5.06 15.14 -14.20
C THR A 374 -6.57 15.44 -14.27
N GLY A 375 -7.33 15.04 -13.25
CA GLY A 375 -8.74 15.39 -13.05
C GLY A 375 -8.98 16.80 -12.47
N GLY A 376 -7.91 17.54 -12.20
CA GLY A 376 -7.92 18.92 -11.71
C GLY A 376 -7.76 19.05 -10.19
N VAL A 377 -7.43 20.27 -9.75
CA VAL A 377 -7.28 20.61 -8.33
C VAL A 377 -8.49 21.42 -7.86
N THR A 378 -9.05 21.05 -6.71
CA THR A 378 -10.13 21.80 -6.04
C THR A 378 -9.80 22.03 -4.57
N GLY A 379 -10.37 23.08 -3.98
CA GLY A 379 -10.05 23.45 -2.60
C GLY A 379 -8.68 24.12 -2.46
N ALA A 380 -8.16 24.14 -1.25
CA ALA A 380 -6.85 24.70 -0.89
C ALA A 380 -6.39 24.11 0.44
N PHE A 381 -5.08 24.02 0.66
CA PHE A 381 -4.53 23.64 1.96
C PHE A 381 -4.90 24.67 3.03
N ALA A 382 -5.31 24.19 4.20
CA ALA A 382 -5.51 24.97 5.40
C ALA A 382 -4.13 25.30 6.02
N THR A 383 -3.43 26.28 5.47
CA THR A 383 -2.11 26.68 6.01
C THR A 383 -2.25 27.43 7.32
N THR A 384 -1.64 26.90 8.38
CA THR A 384 -1.55 27.56 9.69
C THR A 384 -0.15 28.10 9.93
N ALA A 385 -0.02 29.19 10.69
CA ALA A 385 1.30 29.73 11.06
C ALA A 385 2.11 28.67 11.83
N GLY A 386 3.29 28.31 11.29
CA GLY A 386 4.21 27.32 11.89
C GLY A 386 4.34 26.01 11.10
N GLU A 387 3.47 25.74 10.12
CA GLU A 387 3.56 24.55 9.24
C GLU A 387 4.49 24.77 8.04
N LEU A 388 4.67 26.03 7.64
CA LEU A 388 5.66 26.44 6.66
C LEU A 388 6.90 26.99 7.40
N PRO A 389 8.12 26.55 7.06
CA PRO A 389 9.34 27.03 7.68
C PRO A 389 9.53 28.51 7.34
N ALA A 390 9.87 29.32 8.36
CA ALA A 390 10.17 30.73 8.16
C ALA A 390 11.42 30.89 7.29
N LEU A 391 11.35 31.78 6.30
CA LEU A 391 12.48 32.10 5.45
C LEU A 391 13.21 33.35 5.95
N GLU A 392 14.53 33.33 5.85
CA GLU A 392 15.34 34.51 6.16
C GLU A 392 15.25 35.57 5.03
N GLY A 393 15.83 36.75 5.25
CA GLY A 393 15.94 37.77 4.21
C GLY A 393 14.64 38.47 3.81
N GLY A 394 13.57 38.33 4.60
CA GLY A 394 12.25 38.89 4.28
C GLY A 394 11.55 38.14 3.15
N LEU A 395 11.87 36.87 2.98
CA LEU A 395 11.21 35.98 2.03
C LEU A 395 10.01 35.26 2.68
N GLY A 396 9.09 34.80 1.85
CA GLY A 396 7.90 34.07 2.25
C GLY A 396 7.48 33.05 1.20
N TRP A 397 6.58 32.17 1.60
CA TRP A 397 6.01 31.16 0.73
C TRP A 397 4.69 31.65 0.14
N GLU A 398 4.52 31.48 -1.16
CA GLU A 398 3.25 31.61 -1.86
C GLU A 398 2.86 30.26 -2.44
N ILE A 399 1.64 29.80 -2.16
CA ILE A 399 1.08 28.58 -2.77
C ILE A 399 0.16 29.00 -3.91
N VAL A 400 0.53 28.60 -5.13
CA VAL A 400 -0.20 28.92 -6.35
C VAL A 400 -1.00 27.69 -6.77
N TYR A 401 -2.33 27.82 -6.77
CA TYR A 401 -3.26 26.78 -7.20
C TYR A 401 -3.59 26.96 -8.69
N GLY A 402 -3.05 26.09 -9.53
CA GLY A 402 -3.40 25.95 -10.93
C GLY A 402 -4.65 25.07 -11.13
N GLY A 403 -5.09 24.95 -12.39
CA GLY A 403 -6.23 24.08 -12.71
C GLY A 403 -5.94 22.58 -12.51
N SER A 404 -4.68 22.18 -12.65
CA SER A 404 -4.22 20.78 -12.59
C SER A 404 -2.91 20.60 -11.82
N SER A 405 -2.43 21.64 -11.12
CA SER A 405 -1.22 21.55 -10.32
C SER A 405 -1.22 22.55 -9.17
N VAL A 406 -0.39 22.29 -8.16
CA VAL A 406 -0.08 23.21 -7.08
C VAL A 406 1.42 23.47 -7.07
N VAL A 407 1.77 24.75 -7.11
CA VAL A 407 3.16 25.21 -7.18
C VAL A 407 3.45 26.04 -5.94
N LEU A 408 4.47 25.66 -5.19
CA LEU A 408 5.05 26.48 -4.14
C LEU A 408 6.05 27.46 -4.77
N THR A 409 5.94 28.75 -4.48
CA THR A 409 6.85 29.79 -4.96
C THR A 409 7.44 30.57 -3.79
N VAL A 410 8.74 30.85 -3.86
CA VAL A 410 9.39 31.77 -2.91
C VAL A 410 9.19 33.20 -3.39
N VAL A 411 8.58 34.02 -2.54
CA VAL A 411 8.30 35.43 -2.82
C VAL A 411 8.94 36.33 -1.78
N SER A 412 8.95 37.64 -2.03
CA SER A 412 9.22 38.62 -0.96
C SER A 412 8.01 38.60 -0.01
N ALA A 413 8.24 38.38 1.29
CA ALA A 413 7.18 38.35 2.30
C ALA A 413 6.54 39.72 2.58
N GLY A 414 7.00 40.79 1.92
CA GLY A 414 6.71 42.16 2.33
C GLY A 414 7.34 42.49 3.69
N LEU A 415 7.80 43.72 3.90
CA LEU A 415 8.22 44.13 5.24
C LEU A 415 6.98 44.50 6.05
N PRO A 416 6.83 43.99 7.29
CA PRO A 416 5.77 44.49 8.17
C PRO A 416 5.90 46.00 8.34
N GLY A 417 4.85 46.75 7.95
CA GLY A 417 4.86 48.20 7.98
C GLY A 417 5.27 48.90 6.68
N ASP A 418 5.76 48.17 5.67
CA ASP A 418 6.01 48.67 4.31
C ASP A 418 4.70 48.62 3.53
N TYR A 419 3.95 49.72 3.61
CA TYR A 419 2.61 49.83 3.08
C TYR A 419 2.59 50.25 1.62
N ASN A 420 3.68 50.84 1.11
CA ASN A 420 3.82 51.17 -0.31
C ASN A 420 4.51 50.05 -1.12
N SER A 421 5.02 49.02 -0.44
CA SER A 421 5.75 47.86 -0.99
C SER A 421 7.01 48.24 -1.76
N ASP A 422 7.73 49.28 -1.33
CA ASP A 422 8.98 49.72 -1.95
C ASP A 422 10.23 49.07 -1.34
N GLY A 423 10.05 48.17 -0.37
CA GLY A 423 11.12 47.40 0.27
C GLY A 423 11.79 48.14 1.44
N VAL A 424 11.21 49.26 1.88
CA VAL A 424 11.68 50.04 3.03
C VAL A 424 10.49 50.45 3.87
N VAL A 425 10.61 50.41 5.19
CA VAL A 425 9.59 50.95 6.10
C VAL A 425 10.02 52.37 6.50
N ASP A 426 9.49 53.38 5.83
CA ASP A 426 9.85 54.78 6.05
C ASP A 426 8.64 55.73 6.13
N ALA A 427 8.89 57.03 5.97
CA ALA A 427 7.84 58.04 6.11
C ALA A 427 6.81 57.98 4.96
N ALA A 428 7.15 57.41 3.81
CA ALA A 428 6.22 57.17 2.71
C ALA A 428 5.14 56.16 3.10
N ASP A 429 5.50 55.11 3.85
CA ASP A 429 4.52 54.12 4.34
C ASP A 429 3.54 54.72 5.32
N TYR A 430 4.01 55.62 6.20
CA TYR A 430 3.13 56.36 7.08
C TYR A 430 2.09 57.16 6.29
N THR A 431 2.45 57.71 5.14
CA THR A 431 1.48 58.43 4.30
C THR A 431 0.44 57.47 3.71
N VAL A 432 0.85 56.26 3.29
CA VAL A 432 -0.10 55.23 2.84
C VAL A 432 -1.06 54.82 3.96
N TRP A 433 -0.56 54.58 5.17
CA TRP A 433 -1.42 54.28 6.34
C TRP A 433 -2.37 55.41 6.68
N ARG A 434 -1.84 56.64 6.81
CA ARG A 434 -2.61 57.82 7.18
C ARG A 434 -3.73 58.11 6.18
N ASP A 435 -3.45 57.89 4.90
CA ASP A 435 -4.40 58.17 3.82
C ASP A 435 -5.38 56.99 3.58
N GLY A 436 -5.31 55.94 4.42
CA GLY A 436 -6.23 54.79 4.42
C GLY A 436 -5.92 53.73 3.36
N GLY A 437 -4.72 53.74 2.79
CA GLY A 437 -4.26 52.79 1.79
C GLY A 437 -3.56 51.55 2.36
N SER A 438 -3.32 51.49 3.68
CA SER A 438 -2.72 50.32 4.34
C SER A 438 -3.73 49.18 4.55
N PRO A 439 -3.26 47.92 4.64
CA PRO A 439 -4.11 46.78 5.00
C PRO A 439 -4.82 46.90 6.36
N ASP A 440 -4.21 47.64 7.30
CA ASP A 440 -4.80 47.99 8.60
C ASP A 440 -4.62 49.49 8.88
N SER A 441 -5.70 50.27 8.80
CA SER A 441 -5.70 51.71 9.09
C SER A 441 -5.99 52.02 10.57
N SER A 442 -5.99 51.02 11.45
CA SER A 442 -6.21 51.20 12.89
C SER A 442 -4.93 51.66 13.61
N GLN A 443 -5.07 51.92 14.92
CA GLN A 443 -3.94 52.19 15.81
C GLN A 443 -2.92 51.03 15.84
N ALA A 444 -3.37 49.79 15.60
CA ALA A 444 -2.50 48.62 15.53
C ALA A 444 -1.62 48.65 14.26
N GLY A 445 -2.17 49.04 13.10
CA GLY A 445 -1.39 49.31 11.89
C GLY A 445 -0.32 50.39 12.11
N TYR A 446 -0.68 51.53 12.69
CA TYR A 446 0.31 52.56 13.02
C TYR A 446 1.43 52.05 13.93
N GLN A 447 1.06 51.24 14.93
CA GLN A 447 2.01 50.62 15.85
C GLN A 447 2.95 49.67 15.11
N LEU A 448 2.42 48.85 14.18
CA LEU A 448 3.20 47.95 13.33
C LEU A 448 4.22 48.71 12.48
N TRP A 449 3.80 49.77 11.78
CA TRP A 449 4.71 50.63 11.02
C TRP A 449 5.79 51.25 11.92
N ARG A 450 5.39 51.82 13.05
CA ARG A 450 6.32 52.50 13.95
C ARG A 450 7.36 51.53 14.51
N ASP A 451 6.92 50.33 14.89
CA ASP A 451 7.79 49.31 15.48
C ASP A 451 8.78 48.74 14.44
N ASN A 452 8.49 48.88 13.14
CA ASN A 452 9.35 48.49 12.04
C ASN A 452 10.01 49.68 11.30
N TYR A 453 9.84 50.92 11.76
CA TYR A 453 10.36 52.11 11.06
C TYR A 453 11.89 52.08 10.92
N GLY A 454 12.37 52.23 9.69
CA GLY A 454 13.78 52.10 9.31
C GLY A 454 14.20 50.66 8.97
N ALA A 455 13.30 49.68 9.05
CA ALA A 455 13.54 48.37 8.48
C ALA A 455 13.64 48.48 6.95
N SER A 456 14.54 47.71 6.36
CA SER A 456 14.68 47.57 4.92
C SER A 456 14.92 46.11 4.61
N GLN A 457 14.35 45.62 3.52
CA GLN A 457 14.70 44.30 3.02
C GLN A 457 16.16 44.38 2.62
N SER A 458 17.00 43.60 3.30
CA SER A 458 18.37 43.43 2.88
C SER A 458 18.33 42.78 1.50
N THR A 459 18.52 43.55 0.45
CA THR A 459 18.99 42.99 -0.83
C THR A 459 20.26 42.24 -0.47
N ALA A 460 20.19 40.90 -0.45
CA ALA A 460 21.39 40.09 -0.51
C ALA A 460 22.24 40.72 -1.62
N ALA A 461 23.43 41.19 -1.24
CA ALA A 461 24.34 41.76 -2.22
C ALA A 461 24.39 40.77 -3.37
N GLN A 462 23.96 41.19 -4.57
CA GLN A 462 24.24 40.48 -5.80
C GLN A 462 25.71 40.08 -5.69
N ARG A 463 25.97 38.80 -5.37
CA ARG A 463 27.25 38.24 -5.70
C ARG A 463 27.21 38.29 -7.20
N SER A 464 27.91 39.28 -7.76
CA SER A 464 28.17 39.34 -9.18
C SER A 464 28.60 37.93 -9.58
N SER A 465 27.77 37.27 -10.39
CA SER A 465 28.20 36.05 -11.07
C SER A 465 29.58 36.36 -11.63
N PRO A 466 30.64 35.57 -11.32
CA PRO A 466 31.96 35.87 -11.82
C PRO A 466 31.84 35.97 -13.33
N VAL A 467 32.02 37.20 -13.83
CA VAL A 467 32.10 37.48 -15.26
C VAL A 467 33.09 36.46 -15.82
N PRO A 468 32.71 35.63 -16.81
CA PRO A 468 33.68 34.73 -17.43
C PRO A 468 34.84 35.59 -17.91
N GLU A 469 36.03 35.42 -17.33
CA GLU A 469 37.18 36.23 -17.72
C GLU A 469 37.41 36.04 -19.24
N PRO A 470 37.48 37.11 -20.03
CA PRO A 470 37.67 36.99 -21.46
C PRO A 470 39.11 36.58 -21.73
N ALA A 471 39.41 35.28 -21.82
CA ALA A 471 40.59 34.68 -22.46
C ALA A 471 41.98 35.33 -22.21
N ALA A 472 42.14 36.18 -21.20
CA ALA A 472 43.34 36.97 -20.97
C ALA A 472 44.45 36.11 -20.36
N ALA A 473 44.07 35.13 -19.53
CA ALA A 473 45.00 34.12 -19.02
C ALA A 473 45.54 33.22 -20.14
N LEU A 474 44.72 32.89 -21.15
CA LEU A 474 45.17 32.13 -22.33
C LEU A 474 46.07 32.96 -23.26
N LEU A 475 45.83 34.27 -23.38
CA LEU A 475 46.68 35.19 -24.15
C LEU A 475 48.04 35.43 -23.50
N VAL A 476 48.11 35.53 -22.16
CA VAL A 476 49.39 35.66 -21.44
C VAL A 476 50.18 34.34 -21.49
N ILE A 477 49.52 33.19 -21.38
CA ILE A 477 50.18 31.88 -21.51
C ILE A 477 50.65 31.63 -22.96
N ALA A 478 49.88 32.02 -23.98
CA ALA A 478 50.28 31.93 -25.38
C ALA A 478 51.46 32.86 -25.74
N ILE A 479 51.51 34.07 -25.18
CA ILE A 479 52.64 35.01 -25.36
C ILE A 479 53.91 34.48 -24.67
N LEU A 480 53.78 33.85 -23.50
CA LEU A 480 54.90 33.25 -22.78
C LEU A 480 55.43 31.97 -23.45
N MET A 481 54.56 31.18 -24.10
CA MET A 481 54.98 30.01 -24.88
C MET A 481 55.63 30.41 -26.23
N ALA A 482 55.11 31.42 -26.93
CA ALA A 482 55.72 31.95 -28.15
C ALA A 482 57.09 32.62 -27.91
N ALA A 483 57.31 33.21 -26.75
CA ALA A 483 58.62 33.77 -26.36
C ALA A 483 59.67 32.70 -26.01
N ARG A 484 59.25 31.46 -25.69
CA ARG A 484 60.15 30.36 -25.32
C ARG A 484 60.58 29.52 -26.54
N ASP A 485 59.73 29.40 -27.57
CA ASP A 485 60.05 28.65 -28.80
C ASP A 485 60.81 29.47 -29.86
N GLY A 486 60.86 30.81 -29.75
CA GLY A 486 61.65 31.67 -30.64
C GLY A 486 63.18 31.62 -30.47
N ARG A 487 63.73 30.78 -29.58
CA ARG A 487 65.19 30.69 -29.32
C ARG A 487 65.85 29.34 -29.60
N ARG A 488 65.15 28.38 -30.23
CA ARG A 488 65.76 27.06 -30.53
C ARG A 488 65.48 26.58 -31.95
N HIS A 489 66.01 27.29 -32.95
CA HIS A 489 66.25 26.72 -34.28
C HIS A 489 67.53 27.29 -34.90
N THR A 490 68.69 26.76 -34.50
CA THR A 490 69.87 26.63 -35.38
C THR A 490 70.73 25.49 -34.85
N THR A 491 70.58 24.30 -35.43
CA THR A 491 71.65 23.50 -36.07
C THR A 491 71.09 22.10 -36.35
N ALA A 492 70.94 21.80 -37.64
CA ALA A 492 70.70 20.47 -38.16
C ALA A 492 71.99 19.63 -38.07
N ARG A 493 71.87 18.32 -37.85
CA ARG A 493 72.68 17.29 -38.52
C ARG A 493 72.18 15.87 -38.22
N GLU A 494 71.97 15.14 -39.31
CA GLU A 494 72.33 13.72 -39.58
C GLU A 494 71.92 12.66 -38.56
N SER A 495 71.53 11.43 -38.89
CA SER A 495 71.13 10.69 -40.09
C SER A 495 70.77 9.31 -39.53
N ALA A 496 69.77 8.67 -40.12
CA ALA A 496 69.30 7.32 -39.82
C ALA A 496 70.41 6.26 -39.72
N VAL A 497 70.13 5.17 -38.98
CA VAL A 497 70.49 3.76 -39.31
C VAL A 497 70.03 2.82 -38.17
N SER A 498 69.26 1.78 -38.53
CA SER A 498 69.33 0.39 -38.01
C SER A 498 68.90 0.14 -36.54
N HIS A 499 68.32 -0.97 -36.07
CA HIS A 499 67.92 -2.31 -36.52
C HIS A 499 67.08 -2.91 -35.37
N ASP A 500 66.28 -3.95 -35.64
CA ASP A 500 66.03 -5.17 -34.83
C ASP A 500 65.83 -5.07 -33.30
N SER A 501 65.07 -5.91 -32.59
CA SER A 501 64.25 -7.10 -32.83
C SER A 501 63.97 -7.68 -31.42
N VAL A 502 62.94 -8.52 -31.28
CA VAL A 502 62.75 -9.50 -30.17
C VAL A 502 62.45 -8.90 -28.79
N GLY A 503 61.49 -9.38 -28.00
CA GLY A 503 60.60 -10.52 -28.12
C GLY A 503 59.85 -10.71 -26.80
N GLU A 504 58.77 -11.48 -26.93
CA GLU A 504 57.87 -12.06 -25.92
C GLU A 504 57.07 -11.13 -24.99
#